data_AF-A0AAU2IHM8-F1
#
_entry.id   AF-A0AAU2IHM8-F1
#
_cell.length_a   1.000
_cell.length_b   1.000
_cell.length_c   1.000
_cell.angle_alpha   90.00
_cell.angle_beta   90.00
_cell.angle_gamma   90.00
#
_symmetry.space_group_name_H-M   'P 1'
#
loop_
_entity.id
_entity.type
_entity.pdbx_description
1 polymer ?
#
loop_
_entity_poly.entity_id
_entity_poly.type
_entity_poly.pdbx_seq_one_letter_code
_entity_poly.pdbx_strand_id
1 'polypeptide(L)'
;MRVFRMALCSAPGAVAFGLLLMCAATVGPGHGGSAARSGQAAGLADRAAPVLPPAAVPARRPVNGPHTAALPRIVPRAKWLADAGYRKPPARYADRVTAVFIHHTDSPNGYDCADTPGIIRYLYAGQAGDRNWDDIGYNFLVDKCGTIYEGRAGGVDKAVVGAHAQGFNRGTAGIAAIGTFGADTPVPPAMAESIAALAAWKLGLANVDPRSRVRLTSTNSLSRFPKGRTAEFNAIAAHRDEYETYCPGQALMAALPEIRQRAAALQGR
;
A
#
# COMPACT_ATOMS: atom_id res chain seq x y z
N MET A 1 16.03 20.08 -70.75
CA MET A 1 15.49 21.39 -70.36
C MET A 1 15.76 21.65 -68.89
N ARG A 2 16.69 22.55 -68.61
CA ARG A 2 16.98 23.11 -67.28
C ARG A 2 16.23 24.43 -67.16
N VAL A 3 15.54 24.68 -66.05
CA VAL A 3 15.22 26.05 -65.60
C VAL A 3 15.41 26.10 -64.08
N PHE A 4 16.27 27.04 -63.67
CA PHE A 4 16.59 27.41 -62.30
C PHE A 4 15.51 28.33 -61.71
N ARG A 5 15.32 28.28 -60.38
CA ARG A 5 15.02 29.48 -59.57
C ARG A 5 15.60 29.33 -58.15
N MET A 6 16.47 30.29 -57.80
CA MET A 6 17.04 30.62 -56.47
C MET A 6 15.92 30.96 -55.46
N ALA A 7 15.93 30.43 -54.24
CA ALA A 7 16.63 30.84 -53.00
C ALA A 7 16.00 32.06 -52.28
N LEU A 8 15.64 31.89 -50.99
CA LEU A 8 16.29 32.54 -49.82
C LEU A 8 15.48 32.35 -48.50
N CYS A 9 16.20 32.02 -47.42
CA CYS A 9 16.02 32.42 -46.00
C CYS A 9 14.76 31.95 -45.23
N SER A 10 14.76 31.49 -43.96
CA SER A 10 15.67 31.55 -42.79
C SER A 10 15.30 30.44 -41.78
N ALA A 11 16.17 30.16 -40.81
CA ALA A 11 16.14 29.05 -39.83
C ALA A 11 15.27 29.33 -38.55
N PRO A 12 15.44 28.63 -37.38
CA PRO A 12 14.45 27.71 -36.77
C PRO A 12 13.97 28.10 -35.33
N GLY A 13 13.02 27.35 -34.74
CA GLY A 13 12.90 27.28 -33.26
C GLY A 13 11.54 26.96 -32.61
N ALA A 14 11.61 26.04 -31.62
CA ALA A 14 10.80 25.85 -30.40
C ALA A 14 9.40 25.17 -30.47
N VAL A 15 9.30 23.93 -29.97
CA VAL A 15 8.90 23.47 -28.59
C VAL A 15 7.39 23.58 -28.33
N ALA A 16 6.71 22.43 -28.29
CA ALA A 16 5.38 22.28 -27.69
C ALA A 16 5.46 21.28 -26.53
N PHE A 17 5.41 21.82 -25.31
CA PHE A 17 5.22 21.06 -24.06
C PHE A 17 3.73 20.68 -23.96
N GLY A 18 3.43 19.39 -23.90
CA GLY A 18 2.08 18.86 -23.68
C GLY A 18 1.69 19.01 -22.20
N LEU A 19 0.57 19.71 -22.00
CA LEU A 19 0.02 20.15 -20.73
C LEU A 19 -0.67 19.00 -19.95
N LEU A 20 -0.36 18.95 -18.66
CA LEU A 20 -0.97 18.17 -17.59
C LEU A 20 -2.47 18.55 -17.45
N LEU A 21 -3.39 17.59 -17.60
CA LEU A 21 -4.81 17.81 -17.31
C LEU A 21 -5.10 17.48 -15.83
N MET A 22 -5.19 18.53 -15.01
CA MET A 22 -5.92 18.50 -13.74
C MET A 22 -7.36 18.95 -14.00
N CYS A 23 -8.33 18.11 -13.66
CA CYS A 23 -9.72 18.54 -13.53
C CYS A 23 -10.06 18.75 -12.05
N ALA A 24 -9.94 19.99 -11.60
CA ALA A 24 -10.62 20.50 -10.43
C ALA A 24 -11.87 21.26 -10.91
N ALA A 25 -13.05 20.82 -10.51
CA ALA A 25 -14.30 21.55 -10.77
C ALA A 25 -14.55 22.54 -9.64
N THR A 26 -14.35 23.83 -9.93
CA THR A 26 -14.79 24.98 -9.13
C THR A 26 -16.23 25.36 -9.52
N VAL A 27 -17.11 25.59 -8.52
CA VAL A 27 -18.36 26.32 -8.71
C VAL A 27 -18.27 27.62 -7.91
N GLY A 28 -18.45 28.75 -8.61
CA GLY A 28 -18.47 30.11 -8.08
C GLY A 28 -19.86 30.58 -7.60
N PRO A 29 -19.98 31.83 -7.11
CA PRO A 29 -20.79 32.17 -5.94
C PRO A 29 -22.16 32.79 -6.26
N GLY A 30 -23.16 32.47 -5.42
CA GLY A 30 -24.45 33.18 -5.35
C GLY A 30 -24.59 33.90 -4.01
N HIS A 31 -24.81 35.21 -4.05
CA HIS A 31 -25.02 36.08 -2.90
C HIS A 31 -26.44 35.92 -2.32
N GLY A 32 -26.57 35.91 -0.99
CA GLY A 32 -27.86 36.07 -0.33
C GLY A 32 -27.79 36.02 1.20
N GLY A 33 -27.87 37.21 1.84
CA GLY A 33 -28.52 37.43 3.13
C GLY A 33 -27.88 36.87 4.41
N SER A 34 -27.08 37.69 5.10
CA SER A 34 -26.71 37.48 6.50
C SER A 34 -27.73 38.14 7.43
N ALA A 35 -28.35 37.35 8.30
CA ALA A 35 -28.98 37.81 9.53
C ALA A 35 -28.51 36.91 10.68
N ALA A 36 -27.72 37.49 11.57
CA ALA A 36 -27.16 36.85 12.74
C ALA A 36 -28.25 36.38 13.71
N ARG A 37 -28.15 35.12 14.16
CA ARG A 37 -28.65 34.71 15.48
C ARG A 37 -27.63 33.79 16.15
N SER A 38 -27.15 34.28 17.28
CA SER A 38 -26.38 33.58 18.30
C SER A 38 -27.14 32.35 18.81
N GLY A 39 -26.52 31.19 18.66
CA GLY A 39 -26.95 29.92 19.25
C GLY A 39 -25.79 29.32 20.04
N GLN A 40 -26.02 29.10 21.33
CA GLN A 40 -25.06 28.65 22.33
C GLN A 40 -24.47 27.27 21.97
N ALA A 41 -23.15 27.16 22.05
CA ALA A 41 -22.45 25.88 22.02
C ALA A 41 -22.61 25.18 23.38
N ALA A 42 -23.52 24.21 23.44
CA ALA A 42 -23.55 23.23 24.53
C ALA A 42 -22.61 22.07 24.15
N GLY A 43 -21.48 22.00 24.85
CA GLY A 43 -20.46 20.99 24.63
C GLY A 43 -20.93 19.58 24.96
N LEU A 44 -20.83 18.69 23.98
CA LEU A 44 -20.65 17.26 24.22
C LEU A 44 -19.16 16.97 24.08
N ALA A 45 -18.47 16.95 25.22
CA ALA A 45 -17.13 16.41 25.32
C ALA A 45 -17.22 14.89 25.08
N ASP A 46 -17.05 14.47 23.84
CA ASP A 46 -16.84 13.07 23.51
C ASP A 46 -15.44 12.71 24.00
N ARG A 47 -15.37 12.06 25.16
CA ARG A 47 -14.11 11.62 25.76
C ARG A 47 -13.57 10.47 24.92
N ALA A 48 -12.79 10.81 23.90
CA ALA A 48 -11.92 9.86 23.22
C ALA A 48 -11.07 9.13 24.27
N ALA A 49 -11.29 7.82 24.40
CA ALA A 49 -10.46 6.99 25.25
C ALA A 49 -9.00 7.06 24.77
N PRO A 50 -8.02 7.17 25.68
CA PRO A 50 -6.62 7.28 25.29
C PRO A 50 -6.20 6.04 24.51
N VAL A 51 -5.65 6.24 23.31
CA VAL A 51 -4.92 5.21 22.58
C VAL A 51 -3.68 4.91 23.41
N LEU A 52 -3.68 3.75 24.08
CA LEU A 52 -2.56 3.29 24.87
C LEU A 52 -1.30 3.20 24.00
N PRO A 53 -0.12 3.64 24.48
CA PRO A 53 1.15 3.30 23.83
C PRO A 53 1.29 1.77 23.71
N PRO A 54 2.03 1.26 22.72
CA PRO A 54 2.18 -0.18 22.52
C PRO A 54 2.89 -0.80 23.72
N ALA A 55 2.11 -1.29 24.67
CA ALA A 55 2.60 -2.15 25.73
C ALA A 55 3.08 -3.47 25.09
N ALA A 56 4.31 -3.86 25.39
CA ALA A 56 4.88 -5.14 24.98
C ALA A 56 4.06 -6.29 25.61
N VAL A 57 3.22 -6.93 24.79
CA VAL A 57 2.44 -8.13 25.14
C VAL A 57 2.98 -9.26 24.28
N PRO A 58 3.22 -10.47 24.84
CA PRO A 58 4.08 -11.47 24.22
C PRO A 58 3.49 -11.99 22.91
N ALA A 59 4.34 -12.05 21.88
CA ALA A 59 4.03 -12.72 20.64
C ALA A 59 3.72 -14.20 20.85
N ARG A 60 2.70 -14.70 20.16
CA ARG A 60 2.35 -16.13 20.16
C ARG A 60 3.47 -16.91 19.46
N ARG A 61 3.98 -17.99 20.08
CA ARG A 61 5.03 -18.87 19.50
C ARG A 61 4.53 -19.61 18.23
N PRO A 62 5.41 -19.91 17.28
CA PRO A 62 5.06 -20.06 15.87
C PRO A 62 4.71 -21.49 15.43
N VAL A 63 4.09 -21.56 14.26
CA VAL A 63 3.83 -22.76 13.45
C VAL A 63 5.16 -23.31 12.90
N ASN A 64 5.32 -24.63 12.93
CA ASN A 64 6.57 -25.39 12.77
C ASN A 64 7.40 -25.04 11.52
N GLY A 65 8.56 -24.39 11.71
CA GLY A 65 9.64 -24.22 10.73
C GLY A 65 10.91 -23.71 11.44
N PRO A 66 12.13 -23.99 10.93
CA PRO A 66 13.37 -23.63 11.62
C PRO A 66 13.59 -22.12 11.72
N HIS A 67 13.04 -21.34 10.77
CA HIS A 67 13.16 -19.90 10.70
C HIS A 67 11.79 -19.25 10.55
N THR A 68 11.24 -18.84 11.68
CA THR A 68 9.94 -18.20 11.79
C THR A 68 10.06 -16.94 12.64
N ALA A 69 9.11 -16.02 12.49
CA ALA A 69 9.04 -14.82 13.32
C ALA A 69 7.76 -14.82 14.15
N ALA A 70 7.78 -14.06 15.23
CA ALA A 70 6.62 -13.73 16.04
C ALA A 70 5.49 -13.11 15.19
N LEU A 71 4.24 -13.56 15.39
CA LEU A 71 3.07 -12.86 14.84
C LEU A 71 3.01 -11.46 15.46
N PRO A 72 3.15 -10.38 14.67
CA PRO A 72 3.02 -9.03 15.21
C PRO A 72 1.58 -8.75 15.63
N ARG A 73 1.37 -7.72 16.47
CA ARG A 73 0.02 -7.26 16.80
C ARG A 73 -0.63 -6.66 15.54
N ILE A 74 -1.74 -7.25 15.12
CA ILE A 74 -2.52 -6.79 13.97
C ILE A 74 -3.87 -6.30 14.46
N VAL A 75 -4.24 -5.06 14.09
CA VAL A 75 -5.58 -4.51 14.32
C VAL A 75 -6.54 -5.22 13.35
N PRO A 76 -7.54 -5.97 13.83
CA PRO A 76 -8.42 -6.74 12.97
C PRO A 76 -9.39 -5.83 12.22
N ARG A 77 -9.93 -6.32 11.10
CA ARG A 77 -10.88 -5.57 10.26
C ARG A 77 -12.05 -4.96 11.02
N ALA A 78 -12.61 -5.70 11.98
CA ALA A 78 -13.74 -5.25 12.79
C ALA A 78 -13.48 -3.95 13.55
N LYS A 79 -12.22 -3.55 13.75
CA LYS A 79 -11.86 -2.28 14.41
C LYS A 79 -11.84 -1.08 13.48
N TRP A 80 -11.69 -1.27 12.17
CA TRP A 80 -11.63 -0.16 11.22
C TRP A 80 -12.78 -0.15 10.20
N LEU A 81 -13.37 -1.30 9.86
CA LEU A 81 -14.43 -1.38 8.84
C LEU A 81 -15.78 -0.84 9.35
N ALA A 82 -15.98 -0.73 10.68
CA ALA A 82 -17.26 -0.42 11.31
C ALA A 82 -18.39 -1.39 10.87
N ASP A 83 -19.66 -1.03 11.07
CA ASP A 83 -20.84 -1.82 10.65
C ASP A 83 -21.05 -1.85 9.12
N ALA A 84 -20.08 -1.42 8.32
CA ALA A 84 -20.09 -1.55 6.88
C ALA A 84 -20.02 -3.04 6.52
N GLY A 85 -21.19 -3.69 6.53
CA GLY A 85 -21.36 -5.12 6.39
C GLY A 85 -20.53 -5.67 5.23
N TYR A 86 -19.52 -6.47 5.56
CA TYR A 86 -18.73 -7.16 4.56
C TYR A 86 -19.61 -8.18 3.85
N ARG A 87 -20.12 -7.82 2.67
CA ARG A 87 -21.04 -8.64 1.87
C ARG A 87 -20.45 -8.85 0.48
N LYS A 88 -19.25 -9.42 0.44
CA LYS A 88 -18.44 -9.63 -0.76
C LYS A 88 -18.12 -11.13 -0.91
N PRO A 89 -17.77 -11.61 -2.13
CA PRO A 89 -17.56 -13.03 -2.39
C PRO A 89 -16.51 -13.66 -1.46
N PRO A 90 -16.55 -15.00 -1.27
CA PRO A 90 -15.61 -15.67 -0.38
C PRO A 90 -14.16 -15.43 -0.81
N ALA A 91 -13.27 -15.33 0.18
CA ALA A 91 -11.84 -15.15 -0.03
C ALA A 91 -11.26 -16.29 -0.89
N ARG A 92 -10.28 -15.94 -1.73
CA ARG A 92 -9.52 -16.88 -2.55
C ARG A 92 -8.16 -17.08 -1.92
N TYR A 93 -7.60 -18.29 -2.06
CA TYR A 93 -6.34 -18.66 -1.42
C TYR A 93 -5.34 -19.21 -2.44
N ALA A 94 -4.07 -18.88 -2.25
CA ALA A 94 -2.95 -19.62 -2.81
C ALA A 94 -2.51 -20.72 -1.83
N ASP A 95 -1.58 -21.57 -2.24
CA ASP A 95 -1.07 -22.65 -1.38
C ASP A 95 -0.18 -22.10 -0.26
N ARG A 96 0.60 -21.05 -0.56
CA ARG A 96 1.49 -20.36 0.38
C ARG A 96 1.83 -18.95 -0.12
N VAL A 97 2.36 -18.10 0.75
CA VAL A 97 2.93 -16.80 0.38
C VAL A 97 4.45 -16.97 0.25
N THR A 98 5.00 -16.72 -0.94
CA THR A 98 6.45 -16.80 -1.20
C THR A 98 7.10 -15.45 -1.45
N ALA A 99 6.32 -14.39 -1.65
CA ALA A 99 6.82 -13.03 -1.74
C ALA A 99 5.86 -12.04 -1.10
N VAL A 100 6.41 -10.91 -0.70
CA VAL A 100 5.70 -9.74 -0.20
C VAL A 100 6.00 -8.56 -1.13
N PHE A 101 4.95 -7.91 -1.63
CA PHE A 101 5.09 -6.66 -2.36
C PHE A 101 4.81 -5.48 -1.42
N ILE A 102 5.77 -4.56 -1.35
CA ILE A 102 5.66 -3.32 -0.59
C ILE A 102 5.04 -2.23 -1.46
N HIS A 103 4.03 -1.58 -0.89
CA HIS A 103 3.28 -0.49 -1.49
C HIS A 103 3.35 0.76 -0.62
N HIS A 104 3.06 1.90 -1.21
CA HIS A 104 2.49 3.03 -0.48
C HIS A 104 1.04 3.24 -0.92
N THR A 105 0.24 3.91 -0.10
CA THR A 105 -1.15 4.25 -0.44
C THR A 105 -1.27 5.52 -1.28
N ASP A 106 -0.18 6.29 -1.37
CA ASP A 106 -0.14 7.63 -1.95
C ASP A 106 -1.13 8.61 -1.29
N SER A 107 -1.43 8.38 -0.01
CA SER A 107 -2.22 9.30 0.81
C SER A 107 -1.31 10.37 1.45
N PRO A 108 -1.85 11.53 1.87
CA PRO A 108 -1.09 12.51 2.65
C PRO A 108 -0.48 11.91 3.92
N ASN A 109 0.64 12.48 4.39
CA ASN A 109 1.35 12.02 5.61
C ASN A 109 0.97 12.79 6.89
N GLY A 110 0.29 13.93 6.74
CA GLY A 110 -0.07 14.86 7.81
C GLY A 110 -1.28 14.44 8.65
N TYR A 111 -1.51 13.13 8.84
CA TYR A 111 -2.63 12.60 9.63
C TYR A 111 -2.21 12.23 11.05
N ASP A 112 -3.13 12.21 12.02
CA ASP A 112 -2.84 11.59 13.32
C ASP A 112 -3.04 10.08 13.24
N CYS A 113 -2.19 9.29 13.91
CA CYS A 113 -2.27 7.82 13.81
C CYS A 113 -3.61 7.26 14.32
N ALA A 114 -4.31 7.99 15.20
CA ALA A 114 -5.67 7.69 15.63
C ALA A 114 -6.70 7.77 14.49
N ASP A 115 -6.44 8.56 13.43
CA ASP A 115 -7.31 8.72 12.27
C ASP A 115 -7.14 7.59 11.24
N THR A 116 -6.12 6.75 11.40
CA THR A 116 -5.80 5.66 10.45
C THR A 116 -7.01 4.80 10.09
N PRO A 117 -7.87 4.35 11.03
CA PRO A 117 -9.09 3.62 10.67
C PRO A 117 -9.97 4.36 9.66
N GLY A 118 -10.08 5.69 9.76
CA GLY A 118 -10.81 6.52 8.80
C GLY A 118 -10.15 6.55 7.42
N ILE A 119 -8.82 6.65 7.37
CA ILE A 119 -8.04 6.60 6.13
C ILE A 119 -8.22 5.24 5.43
N ILE A 120 -8.17 4.14 6.18
CA ILE A 120 -8.38 2.80 5.63
C ILE A 120 -9.81 2.66 5.08
N ARG A 121 -10.83 3.20 5.77
CA ARG A 121 -12.21 3.23 5.25
C ARG A 121 -12.33 4.03 3.95
N TYR A 122 -11.65 5.16 3.84
CA TYR A 122 -11.62 5.94 2.60
C TYR A 122 -10.98 5.15 1.44
N LEU A 123 -9.84 4.51 1.68
CA LEU A 123 -9.18 3.63 0.68
C LEU A 123 -10.08 2.44 0.30
N TYR A 124 -10.74 1.83 1.29
CA TYR A 124 -11.69 0.75 1.09
C TYR A 124 -12.87 1.20 0.22
N ALA A 125 -13.46 2.36 0.49
CA ALA A 125 -14.58 2.91 -0.30
C ALA A 125 -14.18 3.14 -1.76
N GLY A 126 -13.00 3.71 -2.03
CA GLY A 126 -12.53 3.91 -3.40
C GLY A 126 -12.25 2.60 -4.15
N GLN A 127 -11.78 1.55 -3.46
CA GLN A 127 -11.47 0.26 -4.10
C GLN A 127 -12.71 -0.64 -4.23
N ALA A 128 -13.40 -0.89 -3.13
CA ALA A 128 -14.54 -1.79 -3.09
C ALA A 128 -15.85 -1.14 -3.58
N GLY A 129 -15.96 0.19 -3.50
CA GLY A 129 -17.05 0.97 -4.07
C GLY A 129 -16.73 1.36 -5.51
N ASP A 130 -15.94 2.42 -5.70
CA ASP A 130 -15.78 3.08 -7.01
C ASP A 130 -15.13 2.17 -8.07
N ARG A 131 -14.11 1.40 -7.71
CA ARG A 131 -13.46 0.43 -8.62
C ARG A 131 -14.14 -0.93 -8.66
N ASN A 132 -15.20 -1.13 -7.86
CA ASN A 132 -15.95 -2.36 -7.72
C ASN A 132 -15.08 -3.61 -7.46
N TRP A 133 -13.97 -3.45 -6.74
CA TRP A 133 -13.17 -4.58 -6.29
C TRP A 133 -13.94 -5.38 -5.23
N ASP A 134 -13.57 -6.64 -5.07
CA ASP A 134 -14.19 -7.51 -4.07
C ASP A 134 -13.83 -7.10 -2.62
N ASP A 135 -12.75 -6.36 -2.41
CA ASP A 135 -12.30 -5.88 -1.11
C ASP A 135 -11.22 -4.79 -1.30
N ILE A 136 -10.64 -4.29 -0.21
CA ILE A 136 -9.34 -3.63 -0.26
C ILE A 136 -8.28 -4.60 -0.81
N GLY A 137 -7.48 -4.14 -1.76
CA GLY A 137 -6.55 -4.97 -2.52
C GLY A 137 -5.31 -5.40 -1.73
N TYR A 138 -4.90 -4.62 -0.74
CA TYR A 138 -3.75 -4.92 0.12
C TYR A 138 -4.13 -5.93 1.20
N ASN A 139 -3.23 -6.88 1.50
CA ASN A 139 -3.42 -7.82 2.60
C ASN A 139 -3.25 -7.13 3.96
N PHE A 140 -2.35 -6.17 4.04
CA PHE A 140 -2.07 -5.42 5.26
C PHE A 140 -1.75 -3.96 4.96
N LEU A 141 -1.98 -3.10 5.94
CA LEU A 141 -1.60 -1.70 5.91
C LEU A 141 -0.80 -1.34 7.17
N VAL A 142 0.17 -0.44 7.05
CA VAL A 142 1.01 0.02 8.17
C VAL A 142 1.00 1.54 8.22
N ASP A 143 0.64 2.12 9.36
CA ASP A 143 0.67 3.58 9.55
C ASP A 143 2.05 4.10 9.98
N LYS A 144 2.21 5.43 10.00
CA LYS A 144 3.47 6.08 10.39
C LYS A 144 3.90 5.84 11.84
N CYS A 145 2.98 5.40 12.70
CA CYS A 145 3.27 4.99 14.08
C CYS A 145 3.64 3.49 14.19
N GLY A 146 3.65 2.75 13.08
CA GLY A 146 3.95 1.32 13.06
C GLY A 146 2.77 0.42 13.41
N THR A 147 1.54 0.94 13.50
CA THR A 147 0.37 0.08 13.72
C THR A 147 0.09 -0.71 12.45
N ILE A 148 -0.04 -2.03 12.59
CA ILE A 148 -0.39 -2.94 11.49
C ILE A 148 -1.90 -3.20 11.51
N TYR A 149 -2.54 -3.05 10.36
CA TYR A 149 -3.96 -3.30 10.16
C TYR A 149 -4.15 -4.47 9.19
N GLU A 150 -5.08 -5.36 9.53
CA GLU A 150 -5.57 -6.37 8.60
C GLU A 150 -6.30 -5.67 7.45
N GLY A 151 -5.81 -5.85 6.23
CA GLY A 151 -6.47 -5.43 4.99
C GLY A 151 -7.42 -6.53 4.54
N ARG A 152 -7.24 -7.05 3.32
CA ARG A 152 -8.01 -8.13 2.66
C ARG A 152 -8.53 -9.22 3.61
N ALA A 153 -9.85 -9.46 3.61
CA ALA A 153 -10.48 -10.48 4.45
C ALA A 153 -10.15 -11.91 3.98
N GLY A 154 -10.16 -12.86 4.93
CA GLY A 154 -9.91 -14.28 4.66
C GLY A 154 -8.99 -14.96 5.67
N GLY A 155 -8.41 -14.19 6.60
CA GLY A 155 -7.56 -14.70 7.67
C GLY A 155 -6.10 -14.25 7.54
N VAL A 156 -5.60 -13.60 8.59
CA VAL A 156 -4.25 -13.03 8.63
C VAL A 156 -3.16 -14.07 8.41
N ASP A 157 -3.36 -15.30 8.89
CA ASP A 157 -2.42 -16.42 8.84
C ASP A 157 -2.51 -17.24 7.54
N LYS A 158 -3.49 -16.97 6.67
CA LYS A 158 -3.69 -17.70 5.41
C LYS A 158 -3.12 -16.97 4.20
N ALA A 159 -2.86 -17.70 3.12
CA ALA A 159 -2.38 -17.13 1.85
C ALA A 159 -3.53 -16.53 1.02
N VAL A 160 -4.24 -15.54 1.59
CA VAL A 160 -5.34 -14.84 0.94
C VAL A 160 -4.83 -14.06 -0.28
N VAL A 161 -5.43 -14.29 -1.44
CA VAL A 161 -5.10 -13.58 -2.68
C VAL A 161 -5.70 -12.17 -2.65
N GLY A 162 -4.84 -11.16 -2.75
CA GLY A 162 -5.22 -9.75 -2.85
C GLY A 162 -5.45 -9.26 -4.28
N ALA A 163 -5.48 -7.93 -4.43
CA ALA A 163 -5.60 -7.22 -5.71
C ALA A 163 -4.63 -6.02 -5.77
N HIS A 164 -3.36 -6.27 -5.44
CA HIS A 164 -2.33 -5.24 -5.27
C HIS A 164 -1.20 -5.31 -6.31
N ALA A 165 -0.95 -6.46 -6.95
CA ALA A 165 0.16 -6.63 -7.90
C ALA A 165 -0.34 -7.36 -9.17
N GLN A 166 -0.38 -6.66 -10.30
CA GLN A 166 -1.00 -7.18 -11.52
C GLN A 166 -0.23 -8.40 -12.05
N GLY A 167 -0.95 -9.49 -12.32
CA GLY A 167 -0.32 -10.75 -12.72
C GLY A 167 0.40 -11.49 -11.58
N PHE A 168 0.64 -10.88 -10.42
CA PHE A 168 1.42 -11.47 -9.33
C PHE A 168 0.70 -11.52 -7.98
N ASN A 169 -0.62 -11.28 -7.95
CA ASN A 169 -1.44 -11.39 -6.73
C ASN A 169 -1.43 -12.79 -6.09
N ARG A 170 -1.43 -13.87 -6.91
CA ARG A 170 -1.48 -15.25 -6.37
C ARG A 170 -0.09 -15.63 -5.83
N GLY A 171 -0.06 -16.11 -4.58
CA GLY A 171 1.18 -16.55 -3.93
C GLY A 171 1.99 -15.42 -3.31
N THR A 172 1.44 -14.21 -3.25
CA THR A 172 2.08 -13.05 -2.64
C THR A 172 1.15 -12.36 -1.63
N ALA A 173 1.74 -11.51 -0.79
CA ALA A 173 0.98 -10.62 0.08
C ALA A 173 1.39 -9.15 -0.16
N GLY A 174 0.42 -8.25 -0.15
CA GLY A 174 0.64 -6.81 -0.28
C GLY A 174 0.65 -6.13 1.09
N ILE A 175 1.73 -5.39 1.40
CA ILE A 175 1.81 -4.51 2.57
C ILE A 175 1.85 -3.07 2.08
N ALA A 176 0.85 -2.26 2.43
CA ALA A 176 0.80 -0.86 2.07
C ALA A 176 1.19 0.06 3.23
N ALA A 177 2.27 0.82 3.07
CA ALA A 177 2.61 1.94 3.92
C ALA A 177 1.61 3.08 3.70
N ILE A 178 0.88 3.48 4.74
CA ILE A 178 -0.10 4.56 4.65
C ILE A 178 0.64 5.89 4.59
N GLY A 179 0.65 6.48 3.40
CA GLY A 179 1.39 7.70 3.10
C GLY A 179 1.89 7.77 1.67
N THR A 180 2.69 8.81 1.41
CA THR A 180 3.48 8.96 0.18
C THR A 180 4.96 9.16 0.53
N PHE A 181 5.87 8.57 -0.26
CA PHE A 181 7.30 8.41 0.11
C PHE A 181 8.23 8.81 -1.03
N GLY A 182 8.18 10.09 -1.38
CA GLY A 182 9.09 10.72 -2.35
C GLY A 182 10.56 10.69 -1.90
N ALA A 183 11.44 11.32 -2.68
CA ALA A 183 12.88 11.40 -2.36
C ALA A 183 13.13 12.02 -0.98
N ASP A 184 12.44 13.12 -0.69
CA ASP A 184 12.64 13.95 0.49
C ASP A 184 11.70 13.59 1.66
N THR A 185 10.98 12.47 1.54
CA THR A 185 10.01 12.03 2.55
C THR A 185 10.54 10.80 3.27
N PRO A 186 11.12 10.95 4.48
CA PRO A 186 11.71 9.84 5.19
C PRO A 186 10.66 8.80 5.57
N VAL A 187 11.07 7.52 5.57
CA VAL A 187 10.25 6.42 6.08
C VAL A 187 10.30 6.45 7.61
N PRO A 188 9.16 6.54 8.32
CA PRO A 188 9.14 6.49 9.78
C PRO A 188 9.78 5.18 10.29
N PRO A 189 10.71 5.21 11.25
CA PRO A 189 11.37 4.00 11.75
C PRO A 189 10.39 2.93 12.28
N ALA A 190 9.34 3.36 12.98
CA ALA A 190 8.30 2.45 13.48
C ALA A 190 7.54 1.74 12.35
N MET A 191 7.29 2.45 11.24
CA MET A 191 6.69 1.85 10.04
C MET A 191 7.63 0.82 9.41
N ALA A 192 8.91 1.16 9.22
CA ALA A 192 9.89 0.25 8.62
C ALA A 192 10.06 -1.03 9.44
N GLU A 193 10.15 -0.92 10.77
CA GLU A 193 10.21 -2.06 11.68
C GLU A 193 8.97 -2.95 11.59
N SER A 194 7.77 -2.36 11.59
CA SER A 194 6.51 -3.11 11.45
C SER A 194 6.37 -3.79 10.09
N ILE A 195 6.82 -3.16 9.00
CA ILE A 195 6.87 -3.79 7.68
C ILE A 195 7.82 -5.00 7.71
N ALA A 196 9.01 -4.84 8.31
CA ALA A 196 9.98 -5.93 8.43
C ALA A 196 9.44 -7.09 9.27
N ALA A 197 8.84 -6.82 10.44
CA ALA A 197 8.25 -7.84 11.31
C ALA A 197 7.09 -8.58 10.65
N LEU A 198 6.22 -7.86 9.95
CA LEU A 198 5.09 -8.46 9.25
C LEU A 198 5.55 -9.32 8.07
N ALA A 199 6.51 -8.84 7.28
CA ALA A 199 7.08 -9.62 6.19
C ALA A 199 7.83 -10.86 6.70
N ALA A 200 8.61 -10.73 7.78
CA ALA A 200 9.31 -11.82 8.44
C ALA A 200 8.34 -12.92 8.87
N TRP A 201 7.25 -12.56 9.57
CA TRP A 201 6.24 -13.50 10.01
C TRP A 201 5.55 -14.16 8.82
N LYS A 202 5.08 -13.36 7.85
CA LYS A 202 4.29 -13.87 6.73
C LYS A 202 5.08 -14.82 5.83
N LEU A 203 6.34 -14.50 5.54
CA LEU A 203 7.26 -15.36 4.79
C LEU A 203 7.73 -16.57 5.62
N GLY A 204 7.80 -16.41 6.94
CA GLY A 204 8.15 -17.49 7.88
C GLY A 204 7.15 -18.66 7.86
N LEU A 205 5.87 -18.38 7.59
CA LEU A 205 4.85 -19.43 7.42
C LEU A 205 5.15 -20.40 6.27
N ALA A 206 6.00 -19.99 5.31
CA ALA A 206 6.45 -20.81 4.20
C ALA A 206 7.98 -21.05 4.23
N ASN A 207 8.65 -20.75 5.35
CA ASN A 207 10.10 -20.85 5.53
C ASN A 207 10.92 -20.12 4.44
N VAL A 208 10.43 -18.99 3.94
CA VAL A 208 11.14 -18.17 2.93
C VAL A 208 12.08 -17.19 3.63
N ASP A 209 13.36 -17.18 3.24
CA ASP A 209 14.34 -16.17 3.67
C ASP A 209 13.97 -14.81 3.04
N PRO A 210 13.73 -13.75 3.84
CA PRO A 210 13.37 -12.43 3.34
C PRO A 210 14.38 -11.77 2.38
N ARG A 211 15.64 -12.22 2.39
CA ARG A 211 16.72 -11.76 1.51
C ARG A 211 16.79 -12.52 0.20
N SER A 212 16.08 -13.65 0.08
CA SER A 212 16.18 -14.50 -1.10
C SER A 212 15.55 -13.87 -2.34
N ARG A 213 15.85 -14.47 -3.49
CA ARG A 213 15.07 -14.29 -4.71
C ARG A 213 13.99 -15.36 -4.80
N VAL A 214 12.89 -15.08 -5.49
CA VAL A 214 11.84 -16.03 -5.81
C VAL A 214 11.38 -15.87 -7.25
N ARG A 215 10.90 -16.96 -7.85
CA ARG A 215 10.35 -16.98 -9.20
C ARG A 215 8.83 -16.96 -9.13
N LEU A 216 8.21 -15.98 -9.79
CA LEU A 216 6.76 -15.85 -9.89
C LEU A 216 6.35 -15.85 -11.36
N THR A 217 5.19 -16.42 -11.68
CA THR A 217 4.66 -16.47 -13.05
C THR A 217 3.46 -15.55 -13.17
N SER A 218 3.51 -14.63 -14.14
CA SER A 218 2.45 -13.66 -14.37
C SER A 218 1.14 -14.35 -14.79
N THR A 219 0.04 -14.07 -14.10
CA THR A 219 -1.28 -14.69 -14.37
C THR A 219 -2.10 -13.95 -15.44
N ASN A 220 -1.69 -12.74 -15.81
CA ASN A 220 -2.31 -11.91 -16.84
C ASN A 220 -1.24 -11.09 -17.58
N SER A 221 -1.62 -10.29 -18.57
CA SER A 221 -0.69 -9.44 -19.33
C SER A 221 -0.84 -7.95 -18.98
N LEU A 222 -1.26 -7.64 -17.75
CA LEU A 222 -1.51 -6.26 -17.33
C LEU A 222 -0.29 -5.61 -16.66
N SER A 223 0.69 -6.39 -16.23
CA SER A 223 1.97 -5.88 -15.71
C SER A 223 3.04 -5.80 -16.81
N ARG A 224 4.28 -5.47 -16.43
CA ARG A 224 5.44 -5.46 -17.34
C ARG A 224 5.77 -6.85 -17.91
N PHE A 225 5.16 -7.90 -17.35
CA PHE A 225 5.41 -9.28 -17.71
C PHE A 225 4.15 -9.90 -18.35
N PRO A 226 4.21 -10.40 -19.60
CA PRO A 226 3.07 -11.01 -20.25
C PRO A 226 2.64 -12.28 -19.52
N LYS A 227 1.37 -12.66 -19.66
CA LYS A 227 0.81 -13.88 -19.05
C LYS A 227 1.69 -15.09 -19.35
N GLY A 228 1.95 -15.90 -18.33
CA GLY A 228 2.79 -17.10 -18.42
C GLY A 228 4.29 -16.83 -18.32
N ARG A 229 4.74 -15.57 -18.39
CA ARG A 229 6.15 -15.24 -18.17
C ARG A 229 6.51 -15.42 -16.70
N THR A 230 7.54 -16.23 -16.44
CA THR A 230 8.21 -16.27 -15.15
C THR A 230 9.24 -15.16 -15.05
N ALA A 231 9.21 -14.44 -13.92
CA ALA A 231 10.16 -13.41 -13.55
C ALA A 231 10.72 -13.69 -12.16
N GLU A 232 11.91 -13.15 -11.88
CA GLU A 232 12.58 -13.28 -10.59
C GLU A 232 12.46 -11.96 -9.81
N PHE A 233 12.10 -12.06 -8.54
CA PHE A 233 11.92 -10.93 -7.63
C PHE A 233 12.67 -11.19 -6.32
N ASN A 234 12.96 -10.14 -5.56
CA ASN A 234 13.27 -10.32 -4.14
C ASN A 234 12.04 -10.90 -3.41
N ALA A 235 12.26 -11.70 -2.36
CA ALA A 235 11.17 -12.21 -1.52
C ALA A 235 10.38 -11.05 -0.85
N ILE A 236 11.05 -9.94 -0.55
CA ILE A 236 10.39 -8.65 -0.29
C ILE A 236 10.69 -7.72 -1.47
N ALA A 237 9.72 -7.49 -2.35
CA ALA A 237 9.85 -6.70 -3.57
C ALA A 237 9.01 -5.42 -3.51
N ALA A 238 9.34 -4.47 -4.38
CA ALA A 238 8.53 -3.26 -4.56
C ALA A 238 7.44 -3.48 -5.61
N HIS A 239 6.32 -2.75 -5.52
CA HIS A 239 5.32 -2.77 -6.59
C HIS A 239 5.90 -2.37 -7.96
N ARG A 240 6.77 -1.35 -8.02
CA ARG A 240 7.45 -0.94 -9.25
C ARG A 240 8.38 -1.99 -9.87
N ASP A 241 8.76 -3.03 -9.12
CA ASP A 241 9.57 -4.12 -9.67
C ASP A 241 8.75 -4.93 -10.70
N GLU A 242 7.43 -5.01 -10.53
CA GLU A 242 6.54 -5.77 -11.41
C GLU A 242 5.68 -4.88 -12.33
N TYR A 243 5.30 -3.68 -11.88
CA TYR A 243 4.35 -2.80 -12.57
C TYR A 243 4.95 -1.45 -12.98
N GLU A 244 4.33 -0.79 -13.96
CA GLU A 244 4.67 0.58 -14.38
C GLU A 244 4.08 1.60 -13.40
N THR A 245 4.77 1.80 -12.27
CA THR A 245 4.32 2.68 -11.19
C THR A 245 5.48 3.32 -10.43
N TYR A 246 5.22 4.43 -9.75
CA TYR A 246 6.14 5.00 -8.77
C TYR A 246 6.07 4.28 -7.40
N CYS A 247 5.03 3.50 -7.12
CA CYS A 247 4.86 2.81 -5.85
C CYS A 247 6.05 1.84 -5.55
N PRO A 248 6.61 1.79 -4.32
CA PRO A 248 6.18 2.43 -3.07
C PRO A 248 6.79 3.83 -2.81
N GLY A 249 7.41 4.44 -3.82
CA GLY A 249 8.13 5.70 -3.67
C GLY A 249 9.63 5.53 -3.43
N GLN A 250 10.42 6.58 -3.71
CA GLN A 250 11.88 6.52 -3.68
C GLN A 250 12.45 6.21 -2.28
N ALA A 251 11.91 6.81 -1.22
CA ALA A 251 12.43 6.56 0.13
C ALA A 251 12.16 5.12 0.59
N LEU A 252 10.96 4.58 0.34
CA LEU A 252 10.67 3.18 0.65
C LEU A 252 11.50 2.22 -0.20
N MET A 253 11.73 2.54 -1.48
CA MET A 253 12.65 1.75 -2.32
C MET A 253 14.05 1.68 -1.72
N ALA A 254 14.58 2.81 -1.25
CA ALA A 254 15.90 2.89 -0.64
C ALA A 254 15.98 2.09 0.67
N ALA A 255 14.88 1.99 1.42
CA ALA A 255 14.82 1.24 2.68
C ALA A 255 14.70 -0.29 2.52
N LEU A 256 14.32 -0.79 1.32
CA LEU A 256 14.07 -2.23 1.13
C LEU A 256 15.24 -3.16 1.47
N PRO A 257 16.52 -2.84 1.16
CA PRO A 257 17.65 -3.67 1.57
C PRO A 257 17.72 -3.87 3.10
N GLU A 258 17.55 -2.81 3.87
CA GLU A 258 17.57 -2.87 5.34
C GLU A 258 16.35 -3.61 5.89
N ILE A 259 15.16 -3.37 5.33
CA ILE A 259 13.94 -4.12 5.69
C ILE A 259 14.13 -5.62 5.48
N ARG A 260 14.78 -6.05 4.39
CA ARG A 260 15.09 -7.47 4.14
C ARG A 260 16.04 -8.05 5.18
N GLN A 261 17.11 -7.33 5.51
CA GLN A 261 18.05 -7.75 6.55
C GLN A 261 17.36 -7.86 7.91
N ARG A 262 16.57 -6.84 8.27
CA ARG A 262 15.84 -6.83 9.53
C ARG A 262 14.83 -7.98 9.60
N ALA A 263 14.09 -8.23 8.53
CA ALA A 263 13.14 -9.32 8.48
C ALA A 263 13.81 -10.70 8.60
N ALA A 264 14.98 -10.89 7.99
CA ALA A 264 15.75 -12.13 8.12
C ALA A 264 16.26 -12.32 9.56
N ALA A 265 16.78 -11.27 10.19
CA ALA A 265 17.19 -11.31 11.59
C ALA A 265 16.01 -11.67 12.52
N LEU A 266 14.81 -11.15 12.26
CA LEU A 266 13.58 -11.49 13.00
C LEU A 266 13.14 -12.95 12.80
N GLN A 267 13.57 -13.61 11.72
CA GLN A 267 13.40 -15.06 11.52
C GLN A 267 14.54 -15.90 12.14
N GLY A 268 15.53 -15.27 12.79
CA GLY A 268 16.72 -15.94 13.31
C GLY A 268 17.67 -16.46 12.23
N ARG A 269 17.90 -15.65 11.18
CA ARG A 269 18.79 -15.95 10.04
C ARG A 269 19.93 -14.94 9.89
#